data_AF-A0A9Q4CBK1-F1
#
_entry.id   AF-A0A9Q4CBK1-F1
#
_cell.length_a   1.000
_cell.length_b   1.000
_cell.length_c   1.000
_cell.angle_alpha   90.00
_cell.angle_beta   90.00
_cell.angle_gamma   90.00
#
_symmetry.space_group_name_H-M   'P 1'
#
loop_
_entity.id
_entity.type
_entity.pdbx_description
1 polymer ?
#
loop_
_entity_poly.entity_id
_entity_poly.type
_entity_poly.pdbx_seq_one_letter_code
_entity_poly.pdbx_strand_id
1 'polypeptide(L)'
;MGPYRLKPQFRTAHVLQLIGVLLLLVAVPLLITSRLPATSRSADEVILGDSVGGGWQIPLRYADGEPVMCESSPDTMLEGGWDCGGTTIKSLVVEGVPDPELAARRMLRAMGVSRGMDLEVTWDGDLLELHHQEQAVSPEERFDGDEREDQLTGLALPGSGDHEGELLVVAVHGERGDDFTELIRPQVRNNGEHDVTELDLPSLLTSEVRA
;
A
#
# COMPACT_ATOMS: atom_id res chain seq x y z
N MET A 1 -4.60 26.98 62.34
CA MET A 1 -5.09 27.38 60.99
C MET A 1 -6.35 26.59 60.68
N GLY A 2 -7.49 27.25 60.48
CA GLY A 2 -8.76 26.57 60.15
C GLY A 2 -8.84 26.24 58.65
N PRO A 3 -9.54 25.15 58.25
CA PRO A 3 -9.63 24.75 56.85
C PRO A 3 -10.46 25.75 56.04
N TYR A 4 -9.87 26.31 55.00
CA TYR A 4 -10.51 27.23 54.06
C TYR A 4 -11.56 26.46 53.25
N ARG A 5 -12.83 26.48 53.69
CA ARG A 5 -13.95 25.93 52.93
C ARG A 5 -14.36 26.92 51.85
N LEU A 6 -13.93 26.67 50.61
CA LEU A 6 -14.49 27.31 49.43
C LEU A 6 -15.99 26.96 49.35
N LYS A 7 -16.87 27.90 49.71
CA LYS A 7 -18.28 27.80 49.35
C LYS A 7 -18.36 28.05 47.84
N PRO A 8 -18.78 27.08 47.02
CA PRO A 8 -18.96 27.34 45.60
C PRO A 8 -20.02 28.43 45.45
N GLN A 9 -19.61 29.57 44.89
CA GLN A 9 -20.44 30.76 44.68
C GLN A 9 -21.31 30.61 43.43
N PHE A 10 -21.13 29.52 42.69
CA PHE A 10 -21.81 29.26 41.44
C PHE A 10 -23.28 28.97 41.72
N ARG A 11 -24.15 29.88 41.28
CA ARG A 11 -25.59 29.62 41.25
C ARG A 11 -25.85 28.39 40.38
N THR A 12 -26.66 27.47 40.87
CA THR A 12 -27.09 26.25 40.17
C THR A 12 -27.62 26.51 38.75
N ALA A 13 -28.24 27.68 38.54
CA ALA A 13 -28.67 28.15 37.23
C ALA A 13 -27.54 28.27 36.19
N HIS A 14 -26.35 28.74 36.59
CA HIS A 14 -25.20 28.87 35.68
C HIS A 14 -24.61 27.52 35.32
N VAL A 15 -24.61 26.57 36.26
CA VAL A 15 -24.18 25.19 36.01
C VAL A 15 -25.10 24.52 34.99
N LEU A 16 -26.42 24.70 35.14
CA LEU A 16 -27.41 24.20 34.19
C LEU A 16 -27.27 24.82 32.79
N GLN A 17 -26.99 26.13 32.71
CA GLN A 17 -26.72 26.79 31.42
C GLN A 17 -25.47 26.22 30.73
N LEU A 18 -24.38 26.03 31.49
CA LEU A 18 -23.14 25.45 30.97
C LEU A 18 -23.34 24.03 30.45
N ILE A 19 -24.07 23.20 31.20
CA ILE A 19 -24.42 21.84 30.77
C ILE A 19 -25.28 21.87 29.51
N GLY A 20 -26.26 22.77 29.42
CA GLY A 20 -27.10 22.92 28.23
C GLY A 20 -26.31 23.32 26.99
N VAL A 21 -25.38 24.27 27.12
CA VAL A 21 -24.49 24.68 26.03
C VAL A 21 -23.58 23.54 25.61
N LEU A 22 -23.00 22.79 26.56
CA LEU A 22 -22.15 21.64 26.29
C LEU A 22 -22.92 20.53 25.55
N LEU A 23 -24.14 20.23 26.01
CA LEU A 23 -25.02 19.26 25.35
C LEU A 23 -25.37 19.69 23.93
N LEU A 24 -25.61 20.98 23.71
CA LEU A 24 -25.91 21.50 22.38
C LEU A 24 -24.68 21.41 21.46
N LEU A 25 -23.49 21.75 21.97
CA LEU A 25 -22.23 21.61 21.24
C LEU A 25 -21.92 20.16 20.85
N VAL A 26 -22.32 19.17 21.66
CA VAL A 26 -22.15 17.74 21.34
C VAL A 26 -23.28 17.20 20.47
N ALA A 27 -24.52 17.67 20.65
CA ALA A 27 -25.66 17.24 19.87
C ALA A 27 -25.56 17.66 18.40
N VAL A 28 -25.01 18.84 18.11
CA VAL A 28 -24.83 19.33 16.73
C VAL A 28 -23.98 18.38 15.87
N PRO A 29 -22.74 18.01 16.23
CA PRO A 29 -21.94 17.08 15.44
C PRO A 29 -22.56 15.67 15.37
N LEU A 30 -23.25 15.20 16.41
CA LEU A 30 -23.97 13.91 16.37
C LEU A 30 -25.14 13.93 15.37
N LEU A 31 -25.90 15.02 15.33
CA LEU A 31 -26.98 15.18 14.35
C LEU A 31 -26.43 15.30 12.93
N ILE A 32 -25.32 16.02 12.74
CA ILE A 32 -24.66 16.14 11.44
C ILE A 32 -24.14 14.77 10.97
N THR A 33 -23.39 14.05 11.81
CA THR A 33 -22.85 12.70 11.49
C THR A 33 -23.95 11.68 11.20
N SER A 34 -25.10 11.76 11.87
CA SER A 34 -26.24 10.86 11.59
C SER A 34 -26.90 11.08 10.21
N ARG A 35 -26.66 12.24 9.59
CA ARG A 35 -27.24 12.62 8.29
C ARG A 35 -26.25 12.52 7.14
N LEU A 36 -24.96 12.38 7.44
CA LEU A 36 -23.97 12.06 6.44
C LEU A 36 -24.20 10.61 6.01
N PRO A 37 -24.39 10.34 4.70
CA PRO A 37 -24.32 8.96 4.23
C PRO A 37 -22.96 8.41 4.65
N ALA A 38 -22.91 7.15 5.07
CA ALA A 38 -21.63 6.46 5.19
C ALA A 38 -20.95 6.59 3.83
N THR A 39 -19.86 7.36 3.76
CA THR A 39 -18.95 7.31 2.62
C THR A 39 -18.38 5.90 2.62
N SER A 40 -19.07 4.98 1.96
CA SER A 40 -18.40 3.83 1.38
C SER A 40 -17.35 4.44 0.46
N ARG A 41 -16.07 4.33 0.81
CA ARG A 41 -15.00 4.62 -0.16
C ARG A 41 -15.35 3.81 -1.40
N SER A 42 -15.36 4.45 -2.56
CA SER A 42 -15.58 3.71 -3.80
C SER A 42 -14.52 2.61 -3.86
N ALA A 43 -14.98 1.38 -4.06
CA ALA A 43 -14.07 0.32 -4.43
C ALA A 43 -13.64 0.61 -5.86
N ASP A 44 -12.34 0.85 -6.04
CA ASP A 44 -11.72 1.18 -7.31
C ASP A 44 -10.81 0.01 -7.75
N GLU A 45 -10.57 -0.12 -9.05
CA GLU A 45 -9.65 -1.13 -9.58
C GLU A 45 -8.24 -0.85 -9.04
N VAL A 46 -7.56 -1.90 -8.57
CA VAL A 46 -6.17 -1.81 -8.14
C VAL A 46 -5.28 -1.75 -9.37
N ILE A 47 -4.63 -0.62 -9.60
CA ILE A 47 -3.72 -0.41 -10.73
C ILE A 47 -2.34 -0.04 -10.19
N LEU A 48 -1.42 -0.99 -10.21
CA LEU A 48 -0.07 -0.75 -9.72
C LEU A 48 0.65 0.26 -10.61
N GLY A 49 1.41 1.16 -10.00
CA GLY A 49 2.15 2.22 -10.69
C GLY A 49 1.31 3.43 -11.09
N ASP A 50 0.00 3.42 -10.80
CA ASP A 50 -0.90 4.57 -10.97
C ASP A 50 -0.60 5.67 -9.93
N SER A 51 0.53 6.34 -10.13
CA SER A 51 1.01 7.47 -9.34
C SER A 51 1.20 8.68 -10.25
N VAL A 52 1.06 9.89 -9.71
CA VAL A 52 1.07 11.17 -10.47
C VAL A 52 2.25 11.24 -11.45
N GLY A 53 1.96 11.05 -12.73
CA GLY A 53 2.89 11.28 -13.83
C GLY A 53 3.58 10.04 -14.41
N GLY A 54 3.34 8.84 -13.89
CA GLY A 54 3.92 7.59 -14.42
C GLY A 54 3.08 6.98 -15.55
N GLY A 55 3.74 6.54 -16.63
CA GLY A 55 3.10 5.80 -17.73
C GLY A 55 3.00 4.29 -17.49
N TRP A 56 3.77 3.76 -16.54
CA TRP A 56 3.80 2.33 -16.25
C TRP A 56 2.67 1.93 -15.31
N GLN A 57 1.65 1.28 -15.86
CA GLN A 57 0.46 0.87 -15.14
C GLN A 57 0.21 -0.64 -15.30
N ILE A 58 0.01 -1.33 -14.19
CA ILE A 58 -0.28 -2.77 -14.18
C ILE A 58 -1.62 -3.00 -13.47
N PRO A 59 -2.72 -3.23 -14.19
CA PRO A 59 -4.01 -3.52 -13.58
C PRO A 59 -3.97 -4.91 -12.92
N LEU A 60 -4.34 -4.97 -11.64
CA LEU A 60 -4.33 -6.21 -10.87
C LEU A 60 -5.62 -6.99 -11.10
N ARG A 61 -5.48 -8.27 -11.48
CA ARG A 61 -6.58 -9.18 -11.77
C ARG A 61 -6.51 -10.45 -10.94
N TYR A 62 -7.65 -11.03 -10.61
CA TYR A 62 -7.74 -12.38 -10.07
C TYR A 62 -7.45 -13.43 -11.15
N ALA A 63 -7.28 -14.70 -10.75
CA ALA A 63 -6.97 -15.80 -11.65
C ALA A 63 -8.08 -16.07 -12.71
N ASP A 64 -9.31 -15.64 -12.44
CA ASP A 64 -10.45 -15.68 -13.38
C ASP A 64 -10.49 -14.48 -14.34
N GLY A 65 -9.58 -13.51 -14.19
CA GLY A 65 -9.48 -12.30 -15.00
C GLY A 65 -10.30 -11.12 -14.48
N GLU A 66 -11.08 -11.30 -13.40
CA GLU A 66 -11.83 -10.19 -12.80
C GLU A 66 -10.88 -9.16 -12.16
N PRO A 67 -11.19 -7.86 -12.24
CA PRO A 67 -10.37 -6.83 -11.62
C PRO A 67 -10.39 -6.95 -10.09
N VAL A 68 -9.25 -6.73 -9.45
CA VAL A 68 -9.19 -6.60 -8.00
C VAL A 68 -9.76 -5.24 -7.61
N MET A 69 -10.82 -5.23 -6.81
CA MET A 69 -11.52 -4.03 -6.38
C MET A 69 -11.26 -3.78 -4.90
N CYS A 70 -10.63 -2.65 -4.56
CA CYS A 70 -10.29 -2.30 -3.19
C CYS A 70 -10.63 -0.84 -2.88
N GLU A 71 -10.78 -0.49 -1.61
CA GLU A 71 -11.09 0.88 -1.22
C GLU A 71 -9.87 1.77 -1.46
N SER A 72 -10.00 2.83 -2.25
CA SER A 72 -8.92 3.80 -2.43
C SER A 72 -8.59 4.47 -1.09
N SER A 73 -7.32 4.47 -0.70
CA SER A 73 -6.86 5.07 0.55
C SER A 73 -6.24 6.44 0.28
N PRO A 74 -6.92 7.55 0.66
CA PRO A 74 -6.41 8.90 0.43
C PRO A 74 -5.28 9.30 1.40
N ASP A 75 -4.84 8.40 2.28
CA ASP A 75 -3.93 8.71 3.40
C ASP A 75 -2.45 8.80 3.00
N THR A 76 -2.09 8.65 1.73
CA THR A 76 -0.71 8.81 1.27
C THR A 76 -0.57 9.95 0.27
N MET A 77 0.13 11.02 0.69
CA MET A 77 0.54 12.16 -0.15
C MET A 77 1.44 11.78 -1.34
N LEU A 78 1.84 10.51 -1.43
CA LEU A 78 2.54 9.87 -2.54
C LEU A 78 1.56 8.81 -3.04
N GLU A 79 0.79 9.16 -4.08
CA GLU A 79 -0.45 8.50 -4.51
C GLU A 79 -0.23 7.04 -4.96
N GLY A 80 -1.28 6.21 -4.78
CA GLY A 80 -1.33 4.79 -5.16
C GLY A 80 -1.42 3.85 -3.95
N GLY A 81 -2.49 3.96 -3.15
CA GLY A 81 -2.72 3.10 -1.98
C GLY A 81 -4.15 2.56 -1.96
N TRP A 82 -4.31 1.26 -1.80
CA TRP A 82 -5.60 0.58 -1.71
C TRP A 82 -5.71 -0.21 -0.40
N ASP A 83 -6.87 -0.15 0.25
CA ASP A 83 -7.23 -1.01 1.37
C ASP A 83 -8.15 -2.12 0.88
N CYS A 84 -7.64 -3.34 0.92
CA CYS A 84 -8.28 -4.57 0.50
C CYS A 84 -8.84 -5.37 1.68
N GLY A 85 -9.47 -4.67 2.64
CA GLY A 85 -10.13 -5.29 3.79
C GLY A 85 -9.14 -5.74 4.86
N GLY A 86 -8.29 -4.83 5.31
CA GLY A 86 -7.27 -5.11 6.34
C GLY A 86 -5.91 -5.52 5.76
N THR A 87 -5.76 -5.45 4.44
CA THR A 87 -4.46 -5.51 3.75
C THR A 87 -4.33 -4.29 2.87
N THR A 88 -3.25 -3.54 3.07
CA THR A 88 -2.96 -2.35 2.29
C THR A 88 -1.94 -2.68 1.21
N ILE A 89 -2.25 -2.29 -0.02
CA ILE A 89 -1.35 -2.35 -1.17
C ILE A 89 -0.94 -0.93 -1.50
N LYS A 90 0.35 -0.65 -1.60
CA LYS A 90 0.88 0.62 -2.09
C LYS A 90 1.78 0.36 -3.28
N SER A 91 1.77 1.26 -4.26
CA SER A 91 2.69 1.17 -5.39
C SER A 91 3.12 2.53 -5.88
N LEU A 92 4.33 2.63 -6.40
CA LEU A 92 4.85 3.82 -7.04
C LEU A 92 5.87 3.46 -8.12
N VAL A 93 6.04 4.35 -9.09
CA VAL A 93 7.11 4.26 -10.10
C VAL A 93 8.17 5.30 -9.79
N VAL A 94 9.44 4.90 -9.82
CA VAL A 94 10.58 5.81 -9.64
C VAL A 94 11.37 5.86 -10.94
N GLU A 95 11.61 7.07 -11.44
CA GLU A 95 12.45 7.29 -12.61
C GLU A 95 13.92 7.53 -12.24
N GLY A 96 14.83 7.28 -13.19
CA GLY A 96 16.24 7.64 -13.08
C GLY A 96 16.96 6.85 -12.01
N VAL A 97 16.69 5.54 -11.92
CA VAL A 97 17.20 4.67 -10.86
C VAL A 97 18.53 4.02 -11.25
N PRO A 98 19.67 4.40 -10.65
CA PRO A 98 20.96 3.77 -10.93
C PRO A 98 21.21 2.51 -10.10
N ASP A 99 20.57 2.39 -8.94
CA ASP A 99 20.69 1.28 -8.01
C ASP A 99 19.28 0.87 -7.55
N PRO A 100 18.72 -0.21 -8.13
CA PRO A 100 17.33 -0.60 -7.89
C PRO A 100 17.11 -1.07 -6.44
N GLU A 101 18.10 -1.72 -5.82
CA GLU A 101 17.97 -2.18 -4.44
C GLU A 101 17.92 -1.00 -3.47
N LEU A 102 18.86 -0.06 -3.60
CA LEU A 102 18.90 1.12 -2.75
C LEU A 102 17.64 1.98 -2.94
N ALA A 103 17.17 2.12 -4.18
CA ALA A 103 15.93 2.84 -4.49
C ALA A 103 14.71 2.14 -3.86
N ALA A 104 14.56 0.82 -4.03
CA ALA A 104 13.47 0.05 -3.43
C ALA A 104 13.43 0.20 -1.90
N ARG A 105 14.57 0.03 -1.23
CA ARG A 105 14.68 0.23 0.24
C ARG A 105 14.28 1.65 0.65
N ARG A 106 14.68 2.68 -0.10
CA ARG A 106 14.33 4.08 0.19
C ARG A 106 12.83 4.33 -0.01
N MET A 107 12.24 3.75 -1.04
CA MET A 107 10.83 3.92 -1.36
C MET A 107 9.92 3.20 -0.37
N LEU A 108 10.25 1.97 0.04
CA LEU A 108 9.53 1.27 1.12
C LEU A 108 9.56 2.07 2.42
N ARG A 109 10.69 2.71 2.74
CA ARG A 109 10.77 3.64 3.88
C ARG A 109 9.90 4.87 3.68
N ALA A 110 9.92 5.47 2.50
CA ALA A 110 9.13 6.67 2.17
C ALA A 110 7.61 6.40 2.20
N MET A 111 7.19 5.20 1.79
CA MET A 111 5.79 4.74 1.89
C MET A 111 5.33 4.50 3.34
N GLY A 112 6.25 4.64 4.30
CA GLY A 112 5.98 4.51 5.73
C GLY A 112 5.71 3.08 6.19
N VAL A 113 5.97 2.09 5.32
CA VAL A 113 5.70 0.68 5.60
C VAL A 113 6.86 0.01 6.35
N SER A 114 8.11 0.45 6.12
CA SER A 114 9.30 -0.23 6.67
C SER A 114 9.95 0.48 7.88
N ARG A 115 9.15 0.99 8.84
CA ARG A 115 9.60 1.90 9.94
C ARG A 115 10.77 1.34 10.77
N GLY A 116 12.01 1.67 10.38
CA GLY A 116 13.21 1.21 11.09
C GLY A 116 13.54 -0.27 10.91
N MET A 117 12.82 -0.96 10.02
CA MET A 117 13.01 -2.39 9.77
C MET A 117 14.19 -2.62 8.83
N ASP A 118 15.03 -3.60 9.17
CA ASP A 118 16.03 -4.13 8.25
C ASP A 118 15.34 -5.08 7.28
N LEU A 119 15.40 -4.70 6.00
CA LEU A 119 14.84 -5.50 4.92
C LEU A 119 15.95 -6.36 4.32
N GLU A 120 15.69 -7.67 4.27
CA GLU A 120 16.47 -8.61 3.51
C GLU A 120 16.01 -8.56 2.05
N VAL A 121 16.97 -8.40 1.14
CA VAL A 121 16.69 -8.28 -0.29
C VAL A 121 17.13 -9.56 -0.96
N THR A 122 16.18 -10.22 -1.62
CA THR A 122 16.43 -11.41 -2.42
C THR A 122 16.03 -11.14 -3.86
N TRP A 123 16.88 -11.55 -4.80
CA TRP A 123 16.58 -11.52 -6.21
C TRP A 123 15.90 -12.83 -6.62
N ASP A 124 14.74 -12.73 -7.27
CA ASP A 124 14.10 -13.83 -7.98
C ASP A 124 13.95 -13.45 -9.47
N GLY A 125 14.98 -13.79 -10.25
CA GLY A 125 15.11 -13.34 -11.63
C GLY A 125 15.41 -11.84 -11.71
N ASP A 126 14.49 -11.10 -12.33
CA ASP A 126 14.47 -9.64 -12.45
C ASP A 126 13.71 -8.93 -11.32
N LEU A 127 12.97 -9.68 -10.50
CA LEU A 127 12.18 -9.17 -9.39
C LEU A 127 13.02 -9.12 -8.11
N LEU A 128 13.05 -7.96 -7.45
CA LEU A 128 13.56 -7.82 -6.09
C LEU A 128 12.43 -8.07 -5.10
N GLU A 129 12.62 -9.02 -4.20
CA GLU A 129 11.77 -9.22 -3.04
C GLU A 129 12.45 -8.68 -1.79
N LEU A 130 11.71 -7.87 -1.03
CA LEU A 130 12.17 -7.23 0.20
C LEU A 130 11.30 -7.73 1.34
N HIS A 131 11.89 -8.55 2.20
CA HIS A 131 11.20 -9.18 3.33
C HIS A 131 11.71 -8.58 4.64
N HIS A 132 10.85 -8.57 5.66
CA HIS A 132 11.28 -8.24 7.00
C HIS A 132 12.31 -9.27 7.47
N GLN A 133 13.51 -8.81 7.86
CA GLN A 133 14.45 -9.70 8.53
C GLN A 133 13.99 -9.86 9.97
N GLU A 134 13.58 -11.08 10.33
CA GLU A 134 13.36 -11.45 11.73
C GLU A 134 14.68 -11.33 12.50
N GLN A 135 14.95 -10.14 13.05
CA GLN A 135 15.99 -10.03 14.05
C GLN A 135 15.50 -10.76 15.30
N ALA A 136 16.34 -11.65 15.83
CA ALA A 136 16.11 -12.28 17.13
C ALA A 136 16.14 -11.19 18.22
N VAL A 137 15.02 -10.49 18.39
CA VAL A 137 14.83 -9.53 19.47
C VAL A 137 14.93 -10.30 20.77
N SER A 138 15.85 -9.89 21.64
CA SER A 138 16.01 -10.51 22.95
C SER A 138 14.68 -10.39 23.71
N PRO A 139 14.17 -11.43 24.40
CA PRO A 139 12.86 -11.43 25.06
C PRO A 139 12.61 -10.27 26.04
N GLU A 140 13.66 -9.55 26.42
CA GLU A 140 13.68 -8.49 27.43
C GLU A 140 13.34 -7.09 26.87
N GLU A 141 13.34 -6.90 25.55
CA GLU A 141 13.02 -5.62 24.89
C GLU A 141 11.59 -5.54 24.34
N ARG A 142 10.78 -6.59 24.51
CA ARG A 142 9.36 -6.63 24.12
C ARG A 142 8.54 -5.73 25.06
N PHE A 143 8.59 -4.43 24.81
CA PHE A 143 7.82 -3.42 25.53
C PHE A 143 6.37 -3.40 25.02
N ASP A 144 5.45 -3.37 25.97
CA ASP A 144 4.00 -3.47 25.87
C ASP A 144 3.38 -2.45 24.86
N GLY A 145 2.80 -2.93 23.76
CA GLY A 145 1.97 -2.12 22.87
C GLY A 145 1.83 -2.61 21.43
N ASP A 146 0.90 -3.55 21.20
CA ASP A 146 0.24 -3.81 19.90
C ASP A 146 1.17 -4.05 18.68
N GLU A 147 2.22 -4.85 18.86
CA GLU A 147 3.04 -5.37 17.76
C GLU A 147 2.29 -6.53 17.08
N ARG A 148 1.24 -6.22 16.31
CA ARG A 148 0.97 -7.06 15.15
C ARG A 148 2.15 -6.82 14.23
N GLU A 149 3.08 -7.78 14.17
CA GLU A 149 4.03 -7.90 13.07
C GLU A 149 3.20 -8.06 11.79
N ASP A 150 2.73 -6.93 11.26
CA ASP A 150 2.02 -6.89 10.00
C ASP A 150 3.06 -7.28 8.97
N GLN A 151 2.89 -8.48 8.40
CA GLN A 151 3.79 -9.03 7.40
C GLN A 151 3.92 -8.01 6.26
N LEU A 152 5.11 -7.43 6.15
CA LEU A 152 5.45 -6.51 5.07
C LEU A 152 6.23 -7.29 4.02
N THR A 153 5.67 -7.33 2.81
CA THR A 153 6.41 -7.75 1.63
C THR A 153 6.54 -6.57 0.68
N GLY A 154 7.78 -6.22 0.37
CA GLY A 154 8.12 -5.30 -0.71
C GLY A 154 8.47 -6.08 -1.97
N LEU A 155 7.97 -5.63 -3.11
CA LEU A 155 8.38 -6.09 -4.43
C LEU A 155 8.93 -4.89 -5.18
N ALA A 156 10.02 -5.06 -5.92
CA ALA A 156 10.49 -4.03 -6.82
C ALA A 156 10.94 -4.65 -8.14
N LEU A 157 10.52 -4.05 -9.25
CA LEU A 157 10.80 -4.52 -10.61
C LEU A 157 11.46 -3.40 -11.41
N PRO A 158 12.74 -3.56 -11.80
CA PRO A 158 13.38 -2.65 -12.75
C PRO A 158 12.67 -2.73 -14.10
N GLY A 159 12.35 -1.58 -14.68
CA GLY A 159 11.72 -1.51 -15.98
C GLY A 159 12.67 -1.90 -17.12
N SER A 160 12.08 -2.42 -18.19
CA SER A 160 12.75 -2.80 -19.44
C SER A 160 12.00 -2.15 -20.63
N GLY A 161 12.61 -2.11 -21.81
CA GLY A 161 11.99 -1.55 -23.01
C GLY A 161 11.58 -0.09 -22.84
N ASP A 162 10.28 0.20 -22.99
CA ASP A 162 9.71 1.54 -22.84
C ASP A 162 9.80 2.11 -21.42
N HIS A 163 10.10 1.27 -20.43
CA HIS A 163 10.26 1.63 -19.02
C HIS A 163 11.73 1.55 -18.54
N GLU A 164 12.70 1.53 -19.46
CA GLU A 164 14.12 1.46 -19.10
C GLU A 164 14.53 2.65 -18.21
N GLY A 165 15.15 2.34 -17.06
CA GLY A 165 15.55 3.34 -16.07
C GLY A 165 14.46 3.71 -15.06
N GLU A 166 13.27 3.10 -15.18
CA GLU A 166 12.20 3.15 -14.17
C GLU A 166 12.29 1.97 -13.20
N LEU A 167 11.70 2.13 -12.01
CA LEU A 167 11.56 1.09 -11.00
C LEU A 167 10.13 1.12 -10.47
N LEU A 168 9.37 0.07 -10.71
CA LEU A 168 8.10 -0.15 -10.03
C LEU A 168 8.38 -0.71 -8.63
N VAL A 169 7.86 -0.06 -7.60
CA VAL A 169 7.95 -0.53 -6.21
C VAL A 169 6.54 -0.76 -5.69
N VAL A 170 6.29 -1.95 -5.15
CA VAL A 170 5.02 -2.35 -4.55
C VAL A 170 5.27 -2.75 -3.10
N ALA A 171 4.41 -2.32 -2.20
CA ALA A 171 4.41 -2.71 -0.79
C ALA A 171 3.06 -3.32 -0.45
N VAL A 172 3.08 -4.51 0.15
CA VAL A 172 1.89 -5.18 0.66
C VAL A 172 2.06 -5.36 2.15
N HIS A 173 1.08 -4.90 2.95
CA HIS A 173 1.09 -5.11 4.39
C HIS A 173 -0.29 -5.39 4.95
N GLY A 174 -0.40 -6.36 5.84
CA GLY A 174 -1.64 -6.67 6.56
C GLY A 174 -1.93 -8.17 6.66
N GLU A 175 -3.13 -8.51 7.14
CA GLU A 175 -3.49 -9.88 7.54
C GLU A 175 -3.44 -10.90 6.39
N ARG A 176 -3.65 -10.44 5.15
CA ARG A 176 -3.63 -11.25 3.93
C ARG A 176 -2.48 -10.85 3.01
N GLY A 177 -1.38 -10.36 3.59
CA GLY A 177 -0.21 -9.92 2.84
C GLY A 177 0.32 -10.98 1.88
N ASP A 178 0.40 -12.24 2.33
CA ASP A 178 0.87 -13.36 1.52
C ASP A 178 -0.02 -13.63 0.31
N ASP A 179 -1.35 -13.69 0.51
CA ASP A 179 -2.32 -13.90 -0.59
C ASP A 179 -2.17 -12.86 -1.70
N PHE A 180 -2.05 -11.58 -1.31
CA PHE A 180 -1.92 -10.49 -2.27
C PHE A 180 -0.54 -10.45 -2.91
N THR A 181 0.52 -10.78 -2.16
CA THR A 181 1.87 -10.93 -2.72
C THR A 181 1.91 -12.04 -3.78
N GLU A 182 1.32 -13.21 -3.50
CA GLU A 182 1.22 -14.32 -4.46
C GLU A 182 0.39 -13.94 -5.70
N LEU A 183 -0.62 -13.08 -5.54
CA LEU A 183 -1.41 -12.55 -6.65
C LEU A 183 -0.63 -11.54 -7.50
N ILE A 184 0.12 -10.64 -6.86
CA ILE A 184 0.85 -9.53 -7.50
C ILE A 184 2.10 -10.02 -8.21
N ARG A 185 2.89 -10.90 -7.56
CA ARG A 185 4.18 -11.41 -8.07
C ARG A 185 4.14 -11.83 -9.55
N PRO A 186 3.24 -12.73 -10.00
CA PRO A 186 3.22 -13.16 -11.40
C PRO A 186 2.79 -12.03 -12.35
N GLN A 187 1.94 -11.10 -11.91
CA GLN A 187 1.46 -10.01 -12.75
C GLN A 187 2.52 -8.94 -12.96
N VAL A 188 3.28 -8.62 -11.91
CA VAL A 188 4.43 -7.72 -12.00
C VAL A 188 5.48 -8.32 -12.93
N ARG A 189 5.87 -9.59 -12.72
CA ARG A 189 6.85 -10.26 -13.58
C ARG A 189 6.45 -10.31 -15.05
N ASN A 190 5.22 -10.73 -15.34
CA ASN A 190 4.77 -10.88 -16.74
C ASN A 190 4.64 -9.54 -17.48
N ASN A 191 4.44 -8.43 -16.78
CA ASN A 191 4.40 -7.09 -17.40
C ASN A 191 5.79 -6.46 -17.54
N GLY A 192 6.83 -7.00 -16.90
CA GLY A 192 8.24 -6.65 -17.15
C GLY A 192 8.81 -7.32 -18.40
N GLU A 193 8.13 -8.36 -18.92
CA GLU A 193 8.59 -9.21 -20.01
C GLU A 193 7.83 -8.93 -21.32
N HIS A 194 7.72 -7.66 -21.70
CA HIS A 194 7.29 -7.25 -23.04
C HIS A 194 8.48 -6.92 -23.96
N ASP A 195 9.53 -7.76 -23.97
CA ASP A 195 10.49 -7.80 -25.08
C ASP A 195 11.25 -9.12 -25.22
N VAL A 196 10.56 -10.26 -25.41
CA VAL A 196 11.16 -11.42 -26.10
C VAL A 196 10.09 -12.27 -26.80
N THR A 197 9.44 -11.80 -27.87
CA THR A 197 9.03 -12.67 -29.01
C THR A 197 8.61 -11.80 -30.20
N GLU A 198 9.55 -11.15 -30.90
CA GLU A 198 9.30 -10.88 -32.31
C GLU A 198 9.57 -12.17 -33.09
N LEU A 199 8.47 -12.75 -33.57
CA LEU A 199 8.40 -13.84 -34.52
C LEU A 199 9.24 -13.54 -35.75
N ASP A 200 10.35 -14.25 -35.94
CA ASP A 200 10.94 -14.42 -37.26
C ASP A 200 10.84 -15.89 -37.69
N LEU A 201 9.64 -16.23 -38.19
CA LEU A 201 9.47 -17.34 -39.10
C LEU A 201 8.56 -16.86 -40.24
N PRO A 202 9.12 -16.78 -41.46
CA PRO A 202 8.31 -17.15 -42.60
C PRO A 202 9.02 -18.21 -43.47
N SER A 203 8.32 -19.34 -43.62
CA SER A 203 8.11 -20.04 -44.89
C SER A 203 9.32 -20.39 -45.76
N LEU A 204 9.78 -21.65 -45.66
CA LEU A 204 10.30 -22.39 -46.82
C LEU A 204 9.89 -23.87 -46.76
N LEU A 205 8.61 -24.12 -47.08
CA LEU A 205 8.18 -25.37 -47.70
C LEU A 205 7.46 -25.00 -49.00
N THR A 206 8.17 -25.06 -50.13
CA THR A 206 7.63 -25.57 -51.42
C THR A 206 8.73 -25.69 -52.49
N SER A 207 8.74 -26.85 -53.15
CA SER A 207 9.44 -27.22 -54.40
C SER A 207 10.95 -27.47 -54.28
N GLU A 208 11.55 -28.55 -54.76
CA GLU A 208 11.15 -29.49 -55.82
C GLU A 208 11.40 -30.95 -55.43
N VAL A 209 10.39 -31.77 -55.72
CA VAL A 209 10.54 -33.19 -56.07
C VAL A 209 10.94 -33.24 -57.54
N ARG A 210 12.14 -33.72 -57.86
CA ARG A 210 12.40 -34.35 -59.16
C ARG A 210 13.56 -35.33 -59.11
N ALA A 211 13.17 -36.59 -59.32
CA ALA A 211 13.85 -37.75 -59.91
C ALA A 211 15.39 -37.79 -59.95
#